data_AF-A0A7C3GSB2-F1
#
_entry.id   AF-A0A7C3GSB2-F1
#
_cell.length_a   1.000
_cell.length_b   1.000
_cell.length_c   1.000
_cell.angle_alpha   90.00
_cell.angle_beta   90.00
_cell.angle_gamma   90.00
#
_symmetry.space_group_name_H-M   'P 1'
#
loop_
_entity.id
_entity.type
_entity.pdbx_description
1 polymer ?
#
loop_
_entity_poly.entity_id
_entity_poly.type
_entity_poly.pdbx_seq_one_letter_code
_entity_poly.pdbx_strand_id
1 'polypeptide(L)'
;ITEENPRQYYKEAKKLMNSDEYEILLTVRDKGENVNFWIREDNNVIHELFLLVGGEDEFVMVSFMGKLDLNKIAQLADKIDMKGAEHLQRLGERVEKEVEENSN
;
A
#
# COMPACT_ATOMS: atom_id res chain seq x y z
N ILE A 1 13.40 10.26 7.11
CA ILE A 1 13.88 10.07 5.72
C ILE A 1 15.20 9.34 5.84
N THR A 2 15.30 8.10 5.37
CA THR A 2 16.54 7.32 5.48
C THR A 2 17.40 7.62 4.26
N GLU A 3 18.38 8.51 4.41
CA GLU A 3 19.32 8.88 3.35
C GLU A 3 20.34 7.77 3.02
N GLU A 4 20.47 6.76 3.88
CA GLU A 4 21.36 5.61 3.64
C GLU A 4 20.60 4.42 3.01
N ASN A 5 21.06 3.97 1.84
CA ASN A 5 20.63 2.75 1.15
C ASN A 5 19.10 2.48 1.03
N PRO A 6 18.30 3.42 0.47
CA PRO A 6 16.85 3.26 0.30
C PRO A 6 16.41 1.93 -0.34
N ARG A 7 17.14 1.49 -1.38
CA ARG A 7 16.89 0.21 -2.06
C ARG A 7 17.06 -1.02 -1.17
N GLN A 8 17.99 -0.98 -0.21
CA GLN A 8 18.20 -2.09 0.70
C GLN A 8 17.03 -2.20 1.68
N TYR A 9 16.62 -1.09 2.30
CA TYR A 9 15.47 -1.07 3.20
C TYR A 9 14.18 -1.48 2.51
N TYR A 10 13.97 -1.05 1.27
CA TYR A 10 12.84 -1.52 0.46
C TYR A 10 12.85 -3.04 0.28
N LYS A 11 14.01 -3.64 -0.03
CA LYS A 11 14.14 -5.10 -0.18
C LYS A 11 13.94 -5.83 1.14
N GLU A 12 14.44 -5.30 2.26
CA GLU A 12 14.28 -5.89 3.58
C GLU A 12 12.82 -5.84 4.06
N ALA A 13 12.19 -4.67 3.96
CA ALA A 13 10.77 -4.50 4.27
C ALA A 13 9.91 -5.44 3.42
N LYS A 14 10.17 -5.53 2.11
CA LYS A 14 9.46 -6.46 1.23
C LYS A 14 9.62 -7.93 1.64
N LYS A 15 10.78 -8.34 2.16
CA LYS A 15 10.98 -9.71 2.66
C LYS A 15 10.17 -9.99 3.92
N LEU A 16 10.07 -9.02 4.82
CA LEU A 16 9.27 -9.15 6.05
C LEU A 16 7.77 -9.29 5.72
N MET A 17 7.31 -8.63 4.66
CA MET A 17 5.91 -8.71 4.19
C MET A 17 5.60 -9.96 3.36
N ASN A 18 6.59 -10.75 2.96
CA ASN A 18 6.36 -12.02 2.24
C ASN A 18 6.06 -13.17 3.23
N SER A 19 5.30 -12.91 4.29
CA SER A 19 4.75 -13.94 5.17
C SER A 19 3.34 -14.34 4.69
N ASP A 20 2.86 -15.51 5.09
CA ASP A 20 1.52 -16.00 4.77
C ASP A 20 0.39 -15.14 5.39
N GLU A 21 0.75 -14.16 6.23
CA GLU A 21 -0.19 -13.27 6.93
C GLU A 21 -0.56 -12.03 6.11
N TYR A 22 0.27 -11.64 5.14
CA TYR A 22 0.05 -10.44 4.34
C TYR A 22 -0.20 -10.80 2.87
N GLU A 23 -1.23 -10.21 2.31
CA GLU A 23 -1.60 -10.38 0.92
C GLU A 23 -1.24 -9.13 0.11
N ILE A 24 -0.66 -9.31 -1.08
CA ILE A 24 -0.42 -8.21 -2.01
C ILE A 24 -1.75 -7.78 -2.61
N LEU A 25 -2.13 -6.54 -2.36
CA LEU A 25 -3.34 -5.96 -2.93
C LEU A 25 -3.06 -5.24 -4.26
N LEU A 26 -2.00 -4.45 -4.31
CA LEU A 26 -1.63 -3.69 -5.50
C LEU A 26 -0.12 -3.51 -5.60
N THR A 27 0.38 -3.60 -6.83
CA THR A 27 1.77 -3.28 -7.16
C THR A 27 1.79 -2.27 -8.30
N VAL A 28 2.42 -1.13 -8.08
CA VAL A 28 2.63 -0.09 -9.09
C VAL A 28 4.13 0.05 -9.36
N ARG A 29 4.47 0.25 -10.62
CA ARG A 29 5.83 0.44 -11.12
C ARG A 29 5.81 1.65 -12.04
N ASP A 30 6.50 2.73 -11.68
CA ASP A 30 6.57 3.94 -12.50
C ASP A 30 7.97 4.55 -12.43
N LYS A 31 8.60 4.81 -13.58
CA LYS A 31 9.84 5.60 -13.74
C LYS A 31 10.94 5.41 -12.67
N GLY A 32 11.15 4.18 -12.19
CA GLY A 32 12.19 3.86 -11.18
C GLY A 32 11.68 3.76 -9.75
N GLU A 33 10.42 4.10 -9.51
CA GLU A 33 9.70 3.92 -8.26
C GLU A 33 8.88 2.64 -8.25
N ASN A 34 8.87 2.01 -7.09
CA ASN A 34 8.15 0.79 -6.82
C ASN A 34 7.24 1.03 -5.64
N VAL A 35 5.93 0.91 -5.88
CA VAL A 35 4.92 1.04 -4.84
C VAL A 35 4.24 -0.30 -4.66
N ASN A 36 4.14 -0.76 -3.42
CA ASN A 36 3.41 -1.97 -3.08
C ASN A 36 2.44 -1.67 -1.94
N PHE A 37 1.25 -2.23 -2.06
CA PHE A 37 0.21 -2.25 -1.04
C PHE A 37 0.01 -3.68 -0.56
N TRP A 38 0.09 -3.88 0.75
CA TRP A 38 -0.26 -5.14 1.39
C TRP A 38 -1.35 -4.94 2.41
N ILE A 39 -2.20 -5.95 2.55
CA ILE A 39 -3.20 -5.99 3.60
C ILE A 39 -3.01 -7.22 4.47
N ARG A 40 -3.41 -7.09 5.74
CA ARG A 40 -3.73 -8.23 6.59
C ARG A 40 -5.22 -8.24 6.82
N GLU A 41 -5.85 -9.35 6.48
CA GLU A 41 -7.29 -9.54 6.58
C GLU A 41 -7.59 -10.75 7.47
N ASP A 42 -8.65 -10.65 8.25
CA ASP A 42 -9.27 -11.80 8.91
C ASP A 42 -10.79 -11.68 8.79
N ASN A 43 -11.47 -12.74 8.39
CA ASN A 43 -12.93 -12.77 8.24
C ASN A 43 -13.51 -11.57 7.45
N ASN A 44 -12.94 -11.22 6.30
CA ASN A 44 -13.35 -10.07 5.48
C ASN A 44 -13.19 -8.71 6.17
N VAL A 45 -12.41 -8.63 7.24
CA VAL A 45 -12.06 -7.40 7.93
C VAL A 45 -10.57 -7.12 7.74
N ILE A 46 -10.28 -6.01 7.07
CA ILE A 46 -8.90 -5.54 6.92
C ILE A 46 -8.46 -4.92 8.25
N HIS A 47 -7.39 -5.48 8.80
CA HIS A 47 -6.83 -5.08 10.08
C HIS A 47 -5.59 -4.20 9.95
N GLU A 48 -4.88 -4.33 8.83
CA GLU A 48 -3.66 -3.58 8.56
C GLU A 48 -3.50 -3.33 7.07
N LEU A 49 -3.00 -2.14 6.74
CA LEU A 49 -2.61 -1.76 5.37
C LEU A 49 -1.19 -1.22 5.43
N PHE A 50 -0.29 -1.83 4.67
CA PHE A 50 1.05 -1.33 4.43
C PHE A 50 1.15 -0.68 3.06
N LEU A 51 1.72 0.51 3.02
CA LEU A 51 2.17 1.19 1.81
C LEU A 51 3.69 1.30 1.85
N LEU A 52 4.34 0.73 0.85
CA LEU A 52 5.79 0.79 0.68
C LEU A 52 6.13 1.46 -0.63
N VAL A 53 6.86 2.57 -0.57
CA VAL A 53 7.38 3.31 -1.71
C VAL A 53 8.90 3.18 -1.69
N GLY A 54 9.48 2.72 -2.80
CA GLY A 54 10.94 2.62 -2.94
C GLY A 54 11.41 3.10 -4.32
N GLY A 55 12.31 4.08 -4.31
CA GLY A 55 13.00 4.63 -5.48
C GLY A 55 14.52 4.52 -5.35
N GLU A 56 15.27 5.23 -6.20
CA GLU A 56 16.73 5.28 -6.11
C GLU A 56 17.20 5.99 -4.83
N ASP A 57 16.58 7.13 -4.52
CA ASP A 57 16.99 8.03 -3.43
C ASP A 57 15.98 8.12 -2.29
N GLU A 58 14.87 7.38 -2.38
CA GLU A 58 13.76 7.50 -1.43
C GLU A 58 13.21 6.13 -1.02
N PHE A 59 12.95 6.00 0.28
CA PHE A 59 12.25 4.87 0.86
C PHE A 59 11.25 5.38 1.89
N VAL A 60 9.99 5.00 1.72
CA VAL A 60 8.91 5.35 2.63
C VAL A 60 8.09 4.10 2.93
N MET A 61 7.79 3.90 4.22
CA MET A 61 6.89 2.87 4.69
C MET A 61 5.84 3.50 5.59
N VAL A 62 4.57 3.25 5.29
CA VAL A 62 3.43 3.67 6.11
C VAL A 62 2.62 2.44 6.46
N SER A 63 2.20 2.32 7.72
CA SER A 63 1.18 1.34 8.12
C SER A 63 -0.01 2.03 8.75
N PHE A 64 -1.20 1.54 8.40
CA PHE A 64 -2.44 1.86 9.07
C PHE A 64 -2.90 0.60 9.79
N MET A 65 -3.21 0.69 11.07
CA MET A 65 -3.68 -0.43 11.89
C MET A 65 -5.05 -0.10 12.48
N GLY A 66 -5.95 -1.09 12.50
CA GLY A 66 -7.29 -0.95 13.07
C GLY A 66 -8.33 -1.66 12.22
N LYS A 67 -9.61 -1.40 12.46
CA LYS A 67 -10.66 -1.86 11.54
C LYS A 67 -10.72 -0.91 10.36
N LEU A 68 -10.10 -1.30 9.24
CA LEU A 68 -9.91 -0.41 8.10
C LEU A 68 -11.04 -0.52 7.09
N ASP A 69 -11.33 0.61 6.48
CA ASP A 69 -12.21 0.76 5.33
C ASP A 69 -11.37 1.40 4.23
N LEU A 70 -11.04 0.63 3.19
CA LEU A 70 -10.11 1.07 2.15
C LEU A 70 -10.61 2.31 1.41
N ASN A 71 -11.91 2.50 1.27
CA ASN A 71 -12.48 3.68 0.62
C ASN A 71 -12.24 4.93 1.46
N LYS A 72 -12.32 4.83 2.80
CA LYS A 72 -11.98 5.94 3.69
C LYS A 72 -10.48 6.24 3.70
N ILE A 73 -9.65 5.19 3.63
CA ILE A 73 -8.19 5.39 3.52
C ILE A 73 -7.83 6.05 2.19
N ALA A 74 -8.47 5.66 1.09
CA ALA A 74 -8.27 6.28 -0.23
C ALA A 74 -8.61 7.79 -0.21
N GLN A 75 -9.65 8.20 0.53
CA GLN A 75 -9.98 9.62 0.72
C GLN A 75 -8.96 10.41 1.56
N LEU A 76 -8.14 9.73 2.37
CA LEU A 76 -7.05 10.38 3.10
C LEU A 76 -5.85 10.69 2.19
N ALA A 77 -5.71 10.00 1.07
CA ALA A 77 -4.60 10.17 0.12
C ALA A 77 -4.37 11.63 -0.26
N ASP A 78 -5.44 12.36 -0.58
CA ASP A 78 -5.41 13.79 -0.96
C ASP A 78 -4.89 14.72 0.13
N LYS A 79 -4.88 14.25 1.38
CA LYS A 79 -4.47 15.04 2.55
C LYS A 79 -3.07 14.67 3.03
N ILE A 80 -2.47 13.61 2.47
CA ILE A 80 -1.13 13.16 2.84
C ILE A 80 -0.15 13.80 1.86
N ASP A 81 0.66 14.74 2.35
CA ASP A 81 1.77 15.30 1.60
C ASP A 81 2.96 14.33 1.60
N MET A 82 2.82 13.24 0.84
CA MET A 82 3.81 12.18 0.71
C MET A 82 3.76 11.61 -0.70
N LYS A 83 4.92 11.50 -1.33
CA LYS A 83 5.07 10.87 -2.63
C LYS A 83 4.62 9.40 -2.58
N GLY A 84 3.80 8.99 -3.54
CA GLY A 84 3.19 7.67 -3.61
C GLY A 84 1.85 7.56 -2.88
N ALA A 85 1.44 8.57 -2.10
CA ALA A 85 0.10 8.62 -1.51
C ALA A 85 -0.99 8.72 -2.59
N GLU A 86 -0.72 9.37 -3.72
CA GLU A 86 -1.63 9.46 -4.88
C GLU A 86 -2.05 8.09 -5.43
N HIS A 87 -1.28 7.03 -5.17
CA HIS A 87 -1.65 5.68 -5.58
C HIS A 87 -2.71 5.03 -4.68
N LEU A 88 -2.97 5.58 -3.48
CA LEU A 88 -4.07 5.14 -2.61
C LEU A 88 -5.45 5.43 -3.23
N GLN A 89 -5.59 6.49 -4.02
CA GLN A 89 -6.86 6.77 -4.72
C GLN A 89 -7.21 5.66 -5.71
N ARG A 90 -6.21 5.18 -6.47
CA ARG A 90 -6.36 4.06 -7.41
C ARG A 90 -6.79 2.78 -6.72
N LEU A 91 -6.45 2.62 -5.43
CA LEU A 91 -6.89 1.49 -4.64
C LEU A 91 -8.40 1.54 -4.37
N GLY A 92 -8.90 2.69 -3.91
CA GLY A 92 -10.34 2.88 -3.68
C GLY A 92 -11.17 2.61 -4.94
N GLU A 93 -10.76 3.21 -6.07
CA GLU A 93 -11.45 2.99 -7.36
C GLU A 93 -11.47 1.52 -7.81
N ARG A 94 -10.42 0.75 -7.50
CA ARG A 94 -10.33 -0.66 -7.88
C ARG A 94 -11.24 -1.53 -7.01
N VAL A 95 -11.23 -1.30 -5.70
CA VAL A 95 -12.07 -2.03 -4.74
C VAL A 95 -13.55 -1.78 -5.07
N GLU A 96 -13.93 -0.54 -5.40
CA GLU A 96 -15.30 -0.22 -5.82
C GLU A 96 -15.71 -1.00 -7.08
N LYS A 97 -14.85 -1.08 -8.10
CA LYS A 97 -15.11 -1.84 -9.33
C LYS A 97 -15.23 -3.34 -9.09
N GLU A 98 -14.35 -3.93 -8.27
CA GLU A 98 -14.38 -5.36 -7.95
C GLU A 98 -15.65 -5.72 -7.16
N VAL A 99 -16.17 -4.82 -6.32
CA VAL A 99 -17.46 -5.02 -5.63
C VAL A 99 -18.64 -4.95 -6.60
N GLU A 100 -18.63 -4.01 -7.55
CA GLU A 100 -19.67 -3.89 -8.59
C GLU A 100 -19.72 -5.11 -9.54
N GLU A 101 -18.56 -5.63 -9.94
CA GLU A 101 -18.45 -6.79 -10.83
C GLU A 101 -18.95 -8.08 -10.17
N ASN A 102 -18.71 -8.27 -8.87
CA ASN A 102 -19.17 -9.45 -8.13
C ASN A 102 -20.64 -9.38 -7.68
N SER A 103 -21.31 -8.24 -7.89
CA SER A 103 -22.71 -8.01 -7.49
C SER A 103 -23.72 -8.13 -8.65
N ASN A 104 -23.24 -8.36 -9.89
CA ASN A 104 -24.04 -8.53 -11.11
C ASN A 104 -23.96 -9.96 -11.66
#